data_AF-A0A1Y2BY07-F1
#
_entry.id   AF-A0A1Y2BY07-F1
#
_cell.length_a   1.000
_cell.length_b   1.000
_cell.length_c   1.000
_cell.angle_alpha   90.00
_cell.angle_beta   90.00
_cell.angle_gamma   90.00
#
_symmetry.space_group_name_H-M   'P 1'
#
loop_
_entity.id
_entity.type
_entity.pdbx_description
1 polymer ?
#
loop_
_entity_poly.entity_id
_entity_poly.type
_entity_poly.pdbx_seq_one_letter_code
_entity_poly.pdbx_strand_id
1 'polypeptide(L)'
;MPLLAFTALLLAASQTTALNNGVGRTPAMGWNSWNRFGCNITEEIIKEHADDLVTSGLAKLGYVYVNIDDCWQLTRDENGYIHEDPVAFPSGIAALSDYVHSKGLKFGLYSSAGTKTCAGRPGGLRFEKQDAESYANWKIDYFKYDNCNSEGLGDKPGTIRRYGALRDALNATGRPINYALCSWGDNNVWEFGADLGNSWRTTGDISDSWSSVFDIISKNLNLAKYAAPGGFNDMDMLEVGNGHMSDIEYRTHFSVWAALKSPLLLGHDITKMTQATMEIIGNKDVIAINQDPLGKSAFLRAVLENVFVWVGELTKGERVLLVVNTADHEISVDILMRAFTISDKDAISSFKWKVKAKDLWTKKSVGVFKGKLRLDAIPPHGVRMLKLARKDGDFPSLENPPAFYDTPIKIVGESLSILWLLSAILVVVAVGAALVHLEYKRRQQYQPLP
;
A
#
# COMPACT_ATOMS: atom_id res chain seq x y z
N MET A 1 50.41 -1.74 -31.48
CA MET A 1 49.28 -1.03 -30.84
C MET A 1 47.99 -1.74 -31.23
N PRO A 2 47.35 -2.55 -30.37
CA PRO A 2 45.98 -2.96 -30.61
C PRO A 2 45.00 -2.05 -29.85
N LEU A 3 43.96 -1.59 -30.55
CA LEU A 3 42.82 -0.86 -30.02
C LEU A 3 42.08 -1.73 -28.99
N LEU A 4 41.90 -1.20 -27.77
CA LEU A 4 40.95 -1.71 -26.79
C LEU A 4 39.56 -1.18 -27.13
N ALA A 5 38.68 -2.06 -27.62
CA ALA A 5 37.25 -1.78 -27.73
C ALA A 5 36.62 -1.88 -26.34
N PHE A 6 36.18 -0.76 -25.79
CA PHE A 6 35.33 -0.72 -24.60
C PHE A 6 33.89 -1.06 -25.00
N THR A 7 33.45 -2.27 -24.69
CA THR A 7 32.03 -2.62 -24.70
C THR A 7 31.39 -2.08 -23.41
N ALA A 8 30.63 -0.99 -23.55
CA ALA A 8 29.75 -0.53 -22.49
C ALA A 8 28.59 -1.53 -22.33
N LEU A 9 28.61 -2.32 -21.26
CA LEU A 9 27.45 -3.09 -20.83
C LEU A 9 26.40 -2.11 -20.30
N LEU A 10 25.40 -1.81 -21.12
CA LEU A 10 24.15 -1.17 -20.67
C LEU A 10 23.44 -2.15 -19.73
N LEU A 11 23.57 -1.93 -18.43
CA LEU A 11 22.67 -2.49 -17.43
C LEU A 11 21.30 -1.85 -17.66
N ALA A 12 20.47 -2.49 -18.49
CA ALA A 12 19.05 -2.19 -18.54
C ALA A 12 18.48 -2.56 -17.15
N ALA A 13 18.08 -1.55 -16.38
CA ALA A 13 17.29 -1.78 -15.18
C ALA A 13 16.00 -2.48 -15.63
N SER A 14 15.83 -3.75 -15.26
CA SER A 14 14.57 -4.47 -15.45
C SER A 14 13.49 -3.73 -14.68
N GLN A 15 12.72 -2.88 -15.37
CA GLN A 15 11.47 -2.37 -14.83
C GLN A 15 10.54 -3.58 -14.75
N THR A 16 10.17 -3.98 -13.54
CA THR A 16 9.11 -4.97 -13.33
C THR A 16 7.84 -4.42 -13.98
N THR A 17 7.42 -5.02 -15.08
CA THR A 17 6.16 -4.70 -15.74
C THR A 17 5.03 -5.32 -14.94
N ALA A 18 4.29 -4.51 -14.18
CA ALA A 18 3.13 -4.99 -13.44
C ALA A 18 1.99 -5.42 -14.39
N LEU A 19 1.03 -6.17 -13.85
CA LEU A 19 -0.11 -6.71 -14.58
C LEU A 19 -0.82 -5.64 -15.43
N ASN A 20 -0.99 -5.94 -16.71
CA ASN A 20 -1.65 -5.05 -17.67
C ASN A 20 -3.03 -5.60 -18.08
N ASN A 21 -3.94 -5.71 -17.10
CA ASN A 21 -5.32 -6.17 -17.30
C ASN A 21 -6.34 -5.01 -17.44
N GLY A 22 -5.86 -3.79 -17.67
CA GLY A 22 -6.72 -2.60 -17.87
C GLY A 22 -7.24 -1.92 -16.60
N VAL A 23 -6.95 -2.47 -15.42
CA VAL A 23 -7.33 -1.90 -14.10
C VAL A 23 -6.09 -1.69 -13.22
N GLY A 24 -6.27 -1.20 -11.99
CA GLY A 24 -5.18 -1.06 -11.02
C GLY A 24 -4.08 -0.07 -11.42
N ARG A 25 -4.37 0.95 -12.23
CA ARG A 25 -3.37 1.97 -12.62
C ARG A 25 -2.99 2.91 -11.48
N THR A 26 -3.92 3.15 -10.58
CA THR A 26 -3.72 3.75 -9.27
C THR A 26 -4.23 2.79 -8.20
N PRO A 27 -3.82 2.93 -6.93
CA PRO A 27 -4.30 2.06 -5.86
C PRO A 27 -5.83 2.09 -5.77
N ALA A 28 -6.45 0.94 -5.48
CA ALA A 28 -7.89 0.84 -5.35
C ALA A 28 -8.38 1.68 -4.14
N MET A 29 -9.53 2.32 -4.29
CA MET A 29 -10.18 3.09 -3.22
C MET A 29 -11.64 2.66 -3.09
N GLY A 30 -12.07 2.37 -1.87
CA GLY A 30 -13.41 1.83 -1.64
C GLY A 30 -13.68 1.56 -0.18
N TRP A 31 -14.59 0.63 0.09
CA TRP A 31 -14.98 0.16 1.40
C TRP A 31 -15.02 -1.37 1.39
N ASN A 32 -14.69 -1.98 2.53
CA ASN A 32 -14.77 -3.42 2.74
C ASN A 32 -15.52 -3.69 4.05
N SER A 33 -16.39 -4.71 4.04
CA SER A 33 -17.29 -5.03 5.15
C SER A 33 -16.62 -5.63 6.39
N TRP A 34 -15.39 -6.18 6.29
CA TRP A 34 -14.85 -7.10 7.29
C TRP A 34 -14.63 -6.48 8.68
N ASN A 35 -13.82 -5.42 8.77
CA ASN A 35 -13.33 -4.89 10.06
C ASN A 35 -14.48 -4.55 11.02
N ARG A 36 -15.63 -4.10 10.49
CA ARG A 36 -16.79 -3.76 11.30
C ARG A 36 -17.79 -4.91 11.45
N PHE A 37 -18.11 -5.61 10.37
CA PHE A 37 -19.27 -6.49 10.33
C PHE A 37 -18.90 -7.98 10.46
N GLY A 38 -17.67 -8.37 10.11
CA GLY A 38 -17.27 -9.78 10.06
C GLY A 38 -18.28 -10.62 9.27
N CYS A 39 -18.71 -11.75 9.84
CA CYS A 39 -19.77 -12.58 9.25
C CYS A 39 -21.20 -12.03 9.42
N ASN A 40 -21.43 -10.96 10.17
CA ASN A 40 -22.75 -10.37 10.36
C ASN A 40 -23.08 -9.39 9.21
N ILE A 41 -22.90 -9.84 7.97
CA ILE A 41 -23.10 -9.06 6.76
C ILE A 41 -24.38 -9.49 6.05
N THR A 42 -25.15 -8.54 5.52
CA THR A 42 -26.39 -8.79 4.76
C THR A 42 -26.45 -7.88 3.54
N GLU A 43 -27.33 -8.22 2.59
CA GLU A 43 -27.63 -7.41 1.41
C GLU A 43 -28.00 -5.97 1.77
N GLU A 44 -28.81 -5.76 2.80
CA GLU A 44 -29.22 -4.42 3.25
C GLU A 44 -28.03 -3.59 3.71
N ILE A 45 -27.13 -4.16 4.51
CA ILE A 45 -25.91 -3.46 4.98
C ILE A 45 -25.08 -3.01 3.78
N ILE A 46 -24.91 -3.87 2.77
CA ILE A 46 -24.15 -3.53 1.55
C ILE A 46 -24.84 -2.39 0.77
N LYS A 47 -26.16 -2.44 0.63
CA LYS A 47 -26.92 -1.38 -0.05
C LYS A 47 -26.83 -0.04 0.68
N GLU A 48 -26.97 -0.04 2.00
CA GLU A 48 -26.84 1.16 2.84
C GLU A 48 -25.46 1.80 2.67
N HIS A 49 -24.38 1.01 2.72
CA HIS A 49 -23.02 1.52 2.56
C HIS A 49 -22.72 1.98 1.13
N ALA A 50 -23.30 1.33 0.12
CA ALA A 50 -23.24 1.81 -1.26
C ALA A 50 -23.92 3.17 -1.42
N ASP A 51 -25.10 3.35 -0.82
CA ASP A 51 -25.80 4.63 -0.83
C ASP A 51 -25.01 5.71 -0.08
N ASP A 52 -24.46 5.39 1.09
CA ASP A 52 -23.72 6.34 1.92
C ASP A 52 -22.38 6.76 1.30
N LEU A 53 -21.70 5.90 0.55
CA LEU A 53 -20.55 6.31 -0.25
C LEU A 53 -20.93 7.41 -1.26
N VAL A 54 -22.12 7.34 -1.85
CA VAL A 54 -22.60 8.34 -2.80
C VAL A 54 -23.06 9.61 -2.10
N THR A 55 -23.93 9.49 -1.08
CA THR A 55 -24.56 10.64 -0.41
C THR A 55 -23.57 11.45 0.42
N SER A 56 -22.58 10.81 1.07
CA SER A 56 -21.48 11.50 1.77
C SER A 56 -20.52 12.22 0.83
N GLY A 57 -20.52 11.86 -0.46
CA GLY A 57 -19.59 12.38 -1.47
C GLY A 57 -18.25 11.67 -1.54
N LEU A 58 -18.02 10.61 -0.75
CA LEU A 58 -16.81 9.77 -0.80
C LEU A 58 -16.60 9.16 -2.19
N ALA A 59 -17.67 8.73 -2.86
CA ALA A 59 -17.61 8.21 -4.23
C ALA A 59 -17.00 9.23 -5.22
N LYS A 60 -17.29 10.53 -5.04
CA LYS A 60 -16.71 11.61 -5.87
C LYS A 60 -15.23 11.86 -5.57
N LEU A 61 -14.72 11.37 -4.44
CA LEU A 61 -13.30 11.41 -4.08
C LEU A 61 -12.52 10.20 -4.61
N GLY A 62 -13.22 9.18 -5.13
CA GLY A 62 -12.61 7.97 -5.69
C GLY A 62 -12.93 6.69 -4.93
N TYR A 63 -13.60 6.74 -3.77
CA TYR A 63 -14.03 5.54 -3.04
C TYR A 63 -15.19 4.86 -3.76
N VAL A 64 -14.87 4.02 -4.75
CA VAL A 64 -15.86 3.46 -5.67
C VAL A 64 -16.07 1.97 -5.51
N TYR A 65 -15.13 1.23 -4.92
CA TYR A 65 -15.30 -0.20 -4.69
C TYR A 65 -16.13 -0.48 -3.42
N VAL A 66 -17.19 -1.26 -3.54
CA VAL A 66 -18.00 -1.79 -2.43
C VAL A 66 -17.71 -3.28 -2.35
N ASN A 67 -16.85 -3.67 -1.42
CA ASN A 67 -16.35 -5.03 -1.31
C ASN A 67 -17.07 -5.79 -0.19
N ILE A 68 -17.68 -6.92 -0.54
CA ILE A 68 -18.11 -7.91 0.45
C ILE A 68 -16.93 -8.82 0.75
N ASP A 69 -16.61 -8.97 2.03
CA ASP A 69 -15.57 -9.89 2.51
C ASP A 69 -16.14 -11.29 2.77
N ASP A 70 -15.49 -12.10 3.61
CA ASP A 70 -15.91 -13.47 3.90
C ASP A 70 -17.37 -13.59 4.41
N CYS A 71 -17.88 -14.82 4.44
CA CYS A 71 -19.20 -15.22 4.93
C CYS A 71 -20.39 -14.90 4.02
N TRP A 72 -20.16 -14.43 2.78
CA TRP A 72 -21.24 -14.28 1.79
C TRP A 72 -21.68 -15.60 1.16
N GLN A 73 -20.74 -16.53 1.02
CA GLN A 73 -20.91 -17.84 0.39
C GLN A 73 -21.33 -18.92 1.39
N LEU A 74 -22.28 -19.78 0.99
CA LEU A 74 -22.83 -20.83 1.85
C LEU A 74 -22.49 -22.24 1.34
N THR A 75 -22.72 -22.53 0.06
CA THR A 75 -22.57 -23.88 -0.51
C THR A 75 -21.87 -23.86 -1.87
N ARG A 76 -21.54 -25.07 -2.35
CA ARG A 76 -21.26 -25.35 -3.76
C ARG A 76 -22.27 -26.38 -4.26
N ASP A 77 -22.74 -26.23 -5.50
CA ASP A 77 -23.59 -27.25 -6.13
C ASP A 77 -22.79 -28.43 -6.70
N GLU A 78 -23.50 -29.40 -7.26
CA GLU A 78 -22.91 -30.62 -7.86
C GLU A 78 -21.99 -30.33 -9.06
N ASN A 79 -22.16 -29.18 -9.72
CA ASN A 79 -21.34 -28.74 -10.85
C ASN A 79 -20.13 -27.91 -10.39
N GLY A 80 -20.01 -27.67 -9.09
CA GLY A 80 -18.91 -26.93 -8.46
C GLY A 80 -19.10 -25.42 -8.42
N TYR A 81 -20.27 -24.88 -8.80
CA TYR A 81 -20.54 -23.45 -8.70
C TYR A 81 -20.83 -23.06 -7.26
N ILE A 82 -20.28 -21.91 -6.85
CA ILE A 82 -20.45 -21.35 -5.52
C ILE A 82 -21.75 -20.56 -5.42
N HIS A 83 -22.46 -20.71 -4.30
CA HIS A 83 -23.74 -20.04 -4.04
C HIS A 83 -23.66 -19.22 -2.75
N GLU A 84 -24.26 -18.04 -2.79
CA GLU A 84 -24.43 -17.17 -1.64
C GLU A 84 -25.32 -17.78 -0.55
N ASP A 85 -25.25 -17.20 0.66
CA ASP A 85 -26.23 -17.44 1.71
C ASP A 85 -27.55 -16.76 1.33
N PRO A 86 -28.62 -17.53 1.02
CA PRO A 86 -29.88 -16.96 0.52
C PRO A 86 -30.67 -16.23 1.61
N VAL A 87 -30.30 -16.37 2.89
CA VAL A 87 -30.89 -15.61 3.99
C VAL A 87 -30.24 -14.24 4.08
N ALA A 88 -28.91 -14.17 3.98
CA ALA A 88 -28.19 -12.91 4.03
C ALA A 88 -28.27 -12.12 2.71
N PHE A 89 -28.39 -12.81 1.57
CA PHE A 89 -28.41 -12.24 0.21
C PHE A 89 -29.62 -12.75 -0.58
N PRO A 90 -30.86 -12.40 -0.18
CA PRO A 90 -32.09 -12.98 -0.74
C PRO A 90 -32.32 -12.65 -2.22
N SER A 91 -31.74 -11.57 -2.77
CA SER A 91 -31.81 -11.27 -4.20
C SER A 91 -30.68 -11.90 -5.02
N GLY A 92 -29.68 -12.46 -4.34
CA GLY A 92 -28.47 -13.01 -4.92
C GLY A 92 -27.42 -11.97 -5.31
N ILE A 93 -26.19 -12.44 -5.50
CA ILE A 93 -25.01 -11.57 -5.71
C ILE A 93 -25.10 -10.79 -7.02
N ALA A 94 -25.68 -11.38 -8.08
CA ALA A 94 -25.86 -10.70 -9.36
C ALA A 94 -26.75 -9.45 -9.25
N ALA A 95 -27.89 -9.57 -8.56
CA ALA A 95 -28.82 -8.47 -8.39
C ALA A 95 -28.24 -7.38 -7.47
N LEU A 96 -27.51 -7.78 -6.43
CA LEU A 96 -26.79 -6.83 -5.57
C LEU A 96 -25.68 -6.09 -6.33
N SER A 97 -24.92 -6.77 -7.19
CA SER A 97 -23.94 -6.11 -8.06
C SER A 97 -24.60 -5.10 -8.98
N ASP A 98 -25.73 -5.45 -9.60
CA ASP A 98 -26.49 -4.53 -10.45
C ASP A 98 -26.99 -3.30 -9.67
N TYR A 99 -27.41 -3.48 -8.41
CA TYR A 99 -27.74 -2.37 -7.52
C TYR A 99 -26.55 -1.44 -7.31
N VAL A 100 -25.39 -1.98 -6.94
CA VAL A 100 -24.17 -1.19 -6.69
C VAL A 100 -23.74 -0.44 -7.97
N HIS A 101 -23.80 -1.09 -9.14
CA HIS A 101 -23.53 -0.44 -10.42
C HIS A 101 -24.52 0.68 -10.75
N SER A 102 -25.79 0.53 -10.39
CA SER A 102 -26.80 1.59 -10.59
C SER A 102 -26.47 2.89 -9.84
N LYS A 103 -25.63 2.82 -8.80
CA LYS A 103 -25.12 3.97 -8.03
C LYS A 103 -23.84 4.58 -8.61
N GLY A 104 -23.34 4.04 -9.74
CA GLY A 104 -22.06 4.43 -10.34
C GLY A 104 -20.83 3.88 -9.60
N LEU A 105 -21.02 2.92 -8.70
CA LEU A 105 -19.97 2.28 -7.94
C LEU A 105 -19.50 0.99 -8.63
N LYS A 106 -18.51 0.34 -8.03
CA LYS A 106 -17.91 -0.94 -8.43
C LYS A 106 -18.13 -1.95 -7.35
N PHE A 107 -18.37 -3.20 -7.71
CA PHE A 107 -18.71 -4.23 -6.75
C PHE A 107 -17.58 -5.23 -6.60
N GLY A 108 -17.25 -5.58 -5.37
CA GLY A 108 -16.16 -6.50 -5.06
C GLY A 108 -16.59 -7.69 -4.22
N LEU A 109 -15.89 -8.80 -4.42
CA LEU A 109 -16.18 -10.07 -3.75
C LEU A 109 -14.91 -10.72 -3.21
N TYR A 110 -15.09 -11.79 -2.44
CA TYR A 110 -14.03 -12.46 -1.71
C TYR A 110 -14.09 -13.99 -1.90
N SER A 111 -12.92 -14.63 -1.89
CA SER A 111 -12.78 -16.07 -1.64
C SER A 111 -11.38 -16.35 -1.08
N SER A 112 -11.01 -17.62 -0.92
CA SER A 112 -9.65 -18.04 -0.53
C SER A 112 -9.03 -18.96 -1.58
N ALA A 113 -7.72 -18.81 -1.81
CA ALA A 113 -6.85 -19.73 -2.53
C ALA A 113 -6.62 -21.04 -1.73
N GLY A 114 -7.65 -21.55 -1.10
CA GLY A 114 -7.68 -22.78 -0.32
C GLY A 114 -9.04 -23.45 -0.42
N THR A 115 -9.20 -24.61 0.21
CA THR A 115 -10.46 -25.36 0.15
C THR A 115 -11.56 -24.75 1.00
N LYS A 116 -11.18 -23.94 1.99
CA LYS A 116 -12.09 -23.13 2.79
C LYS A 116 -11.54 -21.72 2.96
N THR A 117 -12.45 -20.77 3.13
CA THR A 117 -12.08 -19.42 3.56
C THR A 117 -11.68 -19.39 5.03
N CYS A 118 -11.20 -18.24 5.51
CA CYS A 118 -10.77 -18.12 6.89
C CYS A 118 -11.92 -18.32 7.89
N ALA A 119 -13.15 -17.93 7.54
CA ALA A 119 -14.36 -18.21 8.30
C ALA A 119 -14.94 -19.63 8.06
N GLY A 120 -14.22 -20.49 7.33
CA GLY A 120 -14.60 -21.89 7.12
C GLY A 120 -15.69 -22.12 6.08
N ARG A 121 -16.02 -21.12 5.26
CA ARG A 121 -16.94 -21.25 4.12
C ARG A 121 -16.24 -21.89 2.91
N PRO A 122 -16.96 -22.33 1.86
CA PRO A 122 -16.32 -22.87 0.66
C PRO A 122 -15.27 -21.90 0.08
N GLY A 123 -14.04 -22.38 -0.11
CA GLY A 123 -12.96 -21.64 -0.78
C GLY A 123 -12.87 -21.97 -2.28
N GLY A 124 -11.98 -21.29 -3.00
CA GLY A 124 -11.89 -21.35 -4.46
C GLY A 124 -10.87 -22.34 -5.04
N LEU A 125 -10.04 -22.97 -4.20
CA LEU A 125 -9.01 -23.90 -4.69
C LEU A 125 -9.63 -25.07 -5.45
N ARG A 126 -9.17 -25.30 -6.70
CA ARG A 126 -9.67 -26.29 -7.69
C ARG A 126 -11.00 -25.94 -8.36
N PHE A 127 -11.60 -24.80 -8.03
CA PHE A 127 -12.85 -24.30 -8.64
C PHE A 127 -12.64 -22.95 -9.33
N GLU A 128 -11.38 -22.57 -9.58
CA GLU A 128 -11.00 -21.24 -10.06
C GLU A 128 -11.71 -20.87 -11.36
N LYS A 129 -11.94 -21.84 -12.25
CA LYS A 129 -12.66 -21.65 -13.50
C LYS A 129 -14.15 -21.36 -13.28
N GLN A 130 -14.85 -22.20 -12.53
CA GLN A 130 -16.28 -22.05 -12.23
C GLN A 130 -16.54 -20.76 -11.45
N ASP A 131 -15.67 -20.46 -10.50
CA ASP A 131 -15.71 -19.25 -9.70
C ASP A 131 -15.53 -18.01 -10.59
N ALA A 132 -14.50 -17.98 -11.45
CA ALA A 132 -14.29 -16.88 -12.38
C ALA A 132 -15.47 -16.67 -13.34
N GLU A 133 -16.06 -17.75 -13.88
CA GLU A 133 -17.27 -17.69 -14.72
C GLU A 133 -18.44 -17.05 -13.97
N SER A 134 -18.67 -17.45 -12.71
CA SER A 134 -19.70 -16.87 -11.83
C SER A 134 -19.43 -15.39 -11.59
N TYR A 135 -18.21 -15.02 -11.22
CA TYR A 135 -17.84 -13.64 -10.91
C TYR A 135 -17.98 -12.72 -12.12
N ALA A 136 -17.66 -13.20 -13.33
CA ALA A 136 -17.87 -12.44 -14.55
C ALA A 136 -19.35 -12.26 -14.87
N ASN A 137 -20.16 -13.31 -14.71
CA ASN A 137 -21.61 -13.27 -14.91
C ASN A 137 -22.31 -12.34 -13.92
N TRP A 138 -21.85 -12.31 -12.66
CA TRP A 138 -22.32 -11.39 -11.62
C TRP A 138 -21.71 -10.00 -11.71
N LYS A 139 -20.88 -9.75 -12.74
CA LYS A 139 -20.26 -8.44 -13.01
C LYS A 139 -19.37 -7.91 -11.88
N ILE A 140 -18.66 -8.79 -11.17
CA ILE A 140 -17.68 -8.38 -10.15
C ILE A 140 -16.58 -7.51 -10.79
N ASP A 141 -16.12 -6.46 -10.10
CA ASP A 141 -15.08 -5.51 -10.54
C ASP A 141 -13.79 -5.60 -9.72
N TYR A 142 -13.87 -6.12 -8.50
CA TYR A 142 -12.75 -6.27 -7.57
C TYR A 142 -12.83 -7.63 -6.88
N PHE A 143 -11.69 -8.28 -6.72
CA PHE A 143 -11.68 -9.62 -6.12
C PHE A 143 -10.53 -9.78 -5.13
N LYS A 144 -10.86 -9.94 -3.84
CA LYS A 144 -9.90 -10.29 -2.78
C LYS A 144 -9.78 -11.82 -2.71
N TYR A 145 -8.57 -12.34 -2.77
CA TYR A 145 -8.33 -13.79 -2.71
C TYR A 145 -7.35 -14.14 -1.60
N ASP A 146 -7.85 -14.83 -0.58
CA ASP A 146 -7.15 -15.16 0.65
C ASP A 146 -6.20 -16.36 0.53
N ASN A 147 -5.51 -16.70 1.62
CA ASN A 147 -4.53 -17.78 1.66
C ASN A 147 -4.82 -18.87 2.72
N CYS A 148 -5.97 -18.79 3.42
CA CYS A 148 -6.40 -19.81 4.39
C CYS A 148 -6.67 -21.17 3.75
N ASN A 149 -6.37 -22.26 4.47
CA ASN A 149 -6.67 -23.66 4.07
C ASN A 149 -6.07 -24.10 2.72
N SER A 150 -4.81 -23.75 2.47
CA SER A 150 -4.10 -24.02 1.20
C SER A 150 -3.67 -25.48 0.96
N GLU A 151 -4.09 -26.43 1.80
CA GLU A 151 -3.80 -27.87 1.68
C GLU A 151 -2.31 -28.22 1.49
N GLY A 152 -1.43 -27.51 2.18
CA GLY A 152 0.02 -27.75 2.08
C GLY A 152 0.68 -27.16 0.82
N LEU A 153 -0.07 -26.43 -0.02
CA LEU A 153 0.43 -25.68 -1.17
C LEU A 153 0.82 -24.23 -0.81
N GLY A 154 1.25 -24.02 0.43
CA GLY A 154 1.62 -22.71 0.98
C GLY A 154 3.04 -22.26 0.65
N ASP A 155 3.88 -23.12 0.09
CA ASP A 155 5.22 -22.76 -0.36
C ASP A 155 5.18 -21.78 -1.55
N LYS A 156 6.31 -21.13 -1.87
CA LYS A 156 6.36 -20.11 -2.94
C LYS A 156 5.84 -20.65 -4.30
N PRO A 157 6.27 -21.83 -4.79
CA PRO A 157 5.71 -22.40 -6.01
C PRO A 157 4.21 -22.71 -5.91
N GLY A 158 3.73 -23.26 -4.79
CA GLY A 158 2.31 -23.52 -4.56
C GLY A 158 1.48 -22.25 -4.56
N THR A 159 1.97 -21.20 -3.91
CA THR A 159 1.35 -19.87 -3.89
C THR A 159 1.23 -19.30 -5.30
N ILE A 160 2.31 -19.30 -6.08
CA ILE A 160 2.28 -18.83 -7.48
C ILE A 160 1.28 -19.63 -8.31
N ARG A 161 1.21 -20.97 -8.16
CA ARG A 161 0.24 -21.80 -8.88
C ARG A 161 -1.21 -21.48 -8.51
N ARG A 162 -1.53 -21.38 -7.21
CA ARG A 162 -2.90 -21.16 -6.73
C ARG A 162 -3.44 -19.79 -7.13
N TYR A 163 -2.67 -18.73 -6.88
CA TYR A 163 -3.04 -17.38 -7.29
C TYR A 163 -3.03 -17.20 -8.81
N GLY A 164 -2.07 -17.82 -9.50
CA GLY A 164 -1.99 -17.81 -10.97
C GLY A 164 -3.19 -18.51 -11.63
N ALA A 165 -3.70 -19.60 -11.05
CA ALA A 165 -4.87 -20.31 -11.56
C ALA A 165 -6.11 -19.41 -11.62
N LEU A 166 -6.40 -18.67 -10.56
CA LEU A 166 -7.52 -17.74 -10.57
C LEU A 166 -7.24 -16.52 -11.46
N ARG A 167 -6.02 -15.96 -11.48
CA ARG A 167 -5.65 -14.90 -12.44
C ARG A 167 -6.00 -15.30 -13.87
N ASP A 168 -5.57 -16.50 -14.28
CA ASP A 168 -5.75 -16.99 -15.65
C ASP A 168 -7.23 -17.24 -15.95
N ALA A 169 -7.96 -17.80 -14.99
CA ALA A 169 -9.40 -18.00 -15.10
C ALA A 169 -10.16 -16.67 -15.23
N LEU A 170 -9.87 -15.67 -14.39
CA LEU A 170 -10.47 -14.32 -14.47
C LEU A 170 -10.18 -13.69 -15.83
N ASN A 171 -8.94 -13.76 -16.31
CA ASN A 171 -8.55 -13.20 -17.60
C ASN A 171 -9.29 -13.89 -18.78
N ALA A 172 -9.51 -15.20 -18.69
CA ALA A 172 -10.25 -15.96 -19.71
C ALA A 172 -11.72 -15.53 -19.86
N THR A 173 -12.32 -14.91 -18.83
CA THR A 173 -13.69 -14.39 -18.90
C THR A 173 -13.82 -13.13 -19.78
N GLY A 174 -12.70 -12.44 -20.04
CA GLY A 174 -12.67 -11.17 -20.77
C GLY A 174 -13.18 -9.96 -19.98
N ARG A 175 -13.67 -10.13 -18.74
CA ARG A 175 -14.05 -9.01 -17.86
C ARG A 175 -12.83 -8.50 -17.08
N PRO A 176 -12.49 -7.20 -17.15
CA PRO A 176 -11.44 -6.63 -16.32
C PRO A 176 -11.85 -6.64 -14.84
N ILE A 177 -11.10 -7.34 -14.00
CA ILE A 177 -11.32 -7.44 -12.55
C ILE A 177 -10.03 -7.05 -11.82
N ASN A 178 -10.14 -6.14 -10.86
CA ASN A 178 -9.03 -5.72 -10.01
C ASN A 178 -8.73 -6.83 -8.99
N TYR A 179 -7.60 -7.52 -9.18
CA TYR A 179 -7.31 -8.76 -8.45
C TYR A 179 -6.34 -8.52 -7.28
N ALA A 180 -6.82 -8.65 -6.05
CA ALA A 180 -6.08 -8.38 -4.84
C ALA A 180 -5.69 -9.68 -4.11
N LEU A 181 -4.39 -9.94 -4.05
CA LEU A 181 -3.84 -11.11 -3.36
C LEU A 181 -3.79 -10.85 -1.85
N CYS A 182 -4.35 -11.75 -1.05
CA CYS A 182 -4.32 -11.69 0.40
C CYS A 182 -3.48 -12.84 0.95
N SER A 183 -2.15 -12.74 0.76
CA SER A 183 -1.17 -13.75 1.17
C SER A 183 -0.29 -13.32 2.35
N TRP A 184 -0.64 -12.23 3.03
CA TRP A 184 -0.01 -11.76 4.26
C TRP A 184 1.52 -11.53 4.24
N GLY A 185 2.10 -11.26 3.06
CA GLY A 185 3.55 -11.15 2.89
C GLY A 185 4.28 -12.50 2.74
N ASP A 186 3.56 -13.62 2.82
CA ASP A 186 4.14 -14.96 2.71
C ASP A 186 4.98 -15.10 1.44
N ASN A 187 6.09 -15.83 1.57
CA ASN A 187 7.02 -16.10 0.47
C ASN A 187 7.62 -14.85 -0.19
N ASN A 188 7.58 -13.69 0.49
CA ASN A 188 7.96 -12.40 -0.07
C ASN A 188 7.13 -12.06 -1.31
N VAL A 189 5.80 -12.09 -1.18
CA VAL A 189 4.86 -11.91 -2.31
C VAL A 189 5.16 -10.71 -3.20
N TRP A 190 5.72 -9.62 -2.66
CA TRP A 190 6.14 -8.45 -3.43
C TRP A 190 7.17 -8.76 -4.54
N GLU A 191 7.89 -9.88 -4.50
CA GLU A 191 8.83 -10.29 -5.54
C GLU A 191 8.15 -10.87 -6.79
N PHE A 192 6.89 -11.29 -6.70
CA PHE A 192 6.17 -11.97 -7.80
C PHE A 192 4.69 -11.60 -7.92
N GLY A 193 4.13 -10.85 -6.95
CA GLY A 193 2.72 -10.47 -6.90
C GLY A 193 2.29 -9.62 -8.08
N ALA A 194 3.20 -8.80 -8.63
CA ALA A 194 2.97 -7.98 -9.81
C ALA A 194 2.69 -8.78 -11.09
N ASP A 195 3.13 -10.04 -11.15
CA ASP A 195 2.82 -10.96 -12.25
C ASP A 195 1.46 -11.65 -12.07
N LEU A 196 0.90 -11.59 -10.86
CA LEU A 196 -0.28 -12.33 -10.47
C LEU A 196 -1.53 -11.45 -10.36
N GLY A 197 -1.42 -10.26 -9.75
CA GLY A 197 -2.56 -9.38 -9.51
C GLY A 197 -2.19 -7.91 -9.41
N ASN A 198 -3.18 -7.11 -9.05
CA ASN A 198 -3.10 -5.66 -9.00
C ASN A 198 -2.74 -5.10 -7.62
N SER A 199 -2.86 -5.91 -6.57
CA SER A 199 -2.27 -5.64 -5.27
C SER A 199 -1.95 -6.93 -4.53
N TRP A 200 -1.09 -6.85 -3.52
CA TRP A 200 -0.75 -7.99 -2.66
C TRP A 200 -0.54 -7.56 -1.21
N ARG A 201 -1.24 -8.22 -0.29
CA ARG A 201 -1.10 -8.02 1.16
C ARG A 201 0.33 -8.35 1.58
N THR A 202 0.98 -7.40 2.25
CA THR A 202 2.39 -7.47 2.65
C THR A 202 2.61 -7.97 4.06
N THR A 203 1.54 -8.03 4.87
CA THR A 203 1.57 -8.39 6.29
C THR A 203 0.31 -9.15 6.69
N GLY A 204 0.31 -9.74 7.89
CA GLY A 204 -0.92 -10.14 8.58
C GLY A 204 -1.89 -8.97 8.79
N ASP A 205 -3.08 -9.29 9.28
CA ASP A 205 -4.19 -8.35 9.35
C ASP A 205 -3.93 -7.19 10.31
N ILE A 206 -4.42 -6.02 9.93
CA ILE A 206 -4.45 -4.84 10.78
C ILE A 206 -5.49 -5.02 11.90
N SER A 207 -5.25 -4.34 13.02
CA SER A 207 -6.28 -4.08 14.03
C SER A 207 -6.31 -2.59 14.35
N ASP A 208 -7.44 -2.11 14.88
CA ASP A 208 -7.63 -0.73 15.31
C ASP A 208 -6.81 -0.41 16.58
N SER A 209 -5.49 -0.33 16.42
CA SER A 209 -4.53 0.00 17.45
C SER A 209 -3.25 0.59 16.84
N TRP A 210 -2.66 1.56 17.53
CA TRP A 210 -1.43 2.21 17.06
C TRP A 210 -0.27 1.23 16.88
N SER A 211 -0.15 0.23 17.77
CA SER A 211 0.89 -0.80 17.67
C SER A 211 0.77 -1.65 16.41
N SER A 212 -0.45 -2.00 16.00
CA SER A 212 -0.70 -2.74 14.76
C SER A 212 -0.39 -1.89 13.52
N VAL A 213 -0.85 -0.63 13.50
CA VAL A 213 -0.51 0.33 12.43
C VAL A 213 1.01 0.45 12.29
N PHE A 214 1.72 0.66 13.40
CA PHE A 214 3.17 0.84 13.37
C PHE A 214 3.94 -0.44 12.98
N ASP A 215 3.48 -1.63 13.39
CA ASP A 215 4.06 -2.91 12.96
C ASP A 215 3.97 -3.08 11.43
N ILE A 216 2.82 -2.75 10.83
CA ILE A 216 2.63 -2.82 9.38
C ILE A 216 3.52 -1.81 8.64
N ILE A 217 3.61 -0.58 9.15
CA ILE A 217 4.53 0.44 8.61
C ILE A 217 5.97 -0.06 8.62
N SER A 218 6.39 -0.65 9.75
CA SER A 218 7.76 -1.15 9.96
C SER A 218 8.12 -2.29 8.99
N LYS A 219 7.16 -3.16 8.66
CA LYS A 219 7.34 -4.25 7.69
C LYS A 219 7.37 -3.76 6.23
N ASN A 220 6.85 -2.56 5.96
CA ASN A 220 6.77 -1.99 4.60
C ASN A 220 7.92 -1.02 4.24
N LEU A 221 8.83 -0.72 5.17
CA LEU A 221 9.89 0.29 5.01
C LEU A 221 10.72 0.20 3.72
N ASN A 222 10.95 -1.03 3.22
CA ASN A 222 11.83 -1.30 2.08
C ASN A 222 11.09 -1.89 0.85
N LEU A 223 9.75 -1.86 0.84
CA LEU A 223 8.96 -2.50 -0.21
C LEU A 223 8.55 -1.55 -1.35
N ALA A 224 8.81 -0.25 -1.21
CA ALA A 224 8.43 0.79 -2.17
C ALA A 224 8.84 0.50 -3.62
N LYS A 225 9.96 -0.20 -3.85
CA LYS A 225 10.48 -0.56 -5.19
C LYS A 225 9.65 -1.60 -5.95
N TYR A 226 8.75 -2.32 -5.26
CA TYR A 226 7.91 -3.34 -5.87
C TYR A 226 6.53 -2.81 -6.30
N ALA A 227 6.18 -1.59 -5.92
CA ALA A 227 4.91 -0.96 -6.29
C ALA A 227 5.05 -0.08 -7.53
N ALA A 228 4.14 -0.23 -8.48
CA ALA A 228 4.06 0.56 -9.71
C ALA A 228 2.62 0.52 -10.27
N PRO A 229 2.25 1.41 -11.21
CA PRO A 229 0.97 1.31 -11.91
C PRO A 229 0.71 -0.10 -12.45
N GLY A 230 -0.37 -0.73 -12.01
CA GLY A 230 -0.74 -2.11 -12.32
C GLY A 230 -0.54 -3.10 -11.16
N GLY A 231 0.23 -2.74 -10.12
CA GLY A 231 0.56 -3.62 -9.00
C GLY A 231 1.08 -2.86 -7.77
N PHE A 232 0.37 -2.94 -6.64
CA PHE A 232 0.71 -2.19 -5.42
C PHE A 232 0.88 -3.10 -4.19
N ASN A 233 1.80 -2.71 -3.30
CA ASN A 233 1.83 -3.27 -1.95
C ASN A 233 0.54 -2.90 -1.22
N ASP A 234 -0.14 -3.89 -0.67
CA ASP A 234 -1.33 -3.71 0.14
C ASP A 234 -0.96 -3.82 1.62
N MET A 235 -1.17 -2.72 2.34
CA MET A 235 -0.90 -2.59 3.78
C MET A 235 -2.16 -2.91 4.61
N ASP A 236 -3.18 -3.52 4.00
CA ASP A 236 -4.49 -3.82 4.59
C ASP A 236 -5.43 -2.61 4.69
N MET A 237 -6.66 -2.87 5.13
CA MET A 237 -7.75 -1.89 5.23
C MET A 237 -7.47 -0.74 6.21
N LEU A 238 -8.22 0.35 6.05
CA LEU A 238 -8.14 1.53 6.90
C LEU A 238 -9.06 1.39 8.13
N GLU A 239 -8.48 1.43 9.32
CA GLU A 239 -9.17 1.45 10.62
C GLU A 239 -9.74 2.83 11.01
N VAL A 240 -9.56 3.84 10.14
CA VAL A 240 -10.00 5.21 10.42
C VAL A 240 -11.50 5.25 10.70
N GLY A 241 -11.86 5.63 11.93
CA GLY A 241 -13.25 5.72 12.39
C GLY A 241 -13.76 4.54 13.21
N ASN A 242 -12.96 3.51 13.48
CA ASN A 242 -13.37 2.36 14.29
C ASN A 242 -13.35 2.61 15.81
N GLY A 243 -12.64 3.65 16.25
CA GLY A 243 -12.81 4.30 17.55
C GLY A 243 -11.76 3.97 18.62
N HIS A 244 -10.76 3.13 18.33
CA HIS A 244 -9.75 2.73 19.31
C HIS A 244 -8.39 3.44 19.16
N MET A 245 -8.24 4.30 18.14
CA MET A 245 -7.11 5.22 18.01
C MET A 245 -7.58 6.68 18.07
N SER A 246 -6.65 7.57 18.41
CA SER A 246 -6.86 9.01 18.32
C SER A 246 -6.93 9.50 16.87
N ASP A 247 -7.56 10.66 16.64
CA ASP A 247 -7.57 11.30 15.32
C ASP A 247 -6.15 11.62 14.80
N ILE A 248 -5.18 11.81 15.70
CA ILE A 248 -3.78 12.04 15.36
C ILE A 248 -3.17 10.76 14.77
N GLU A 249 -3.39 9.62 15.43
CA GLU A 249 -2.93 8.31 14.95
C GLU A 249 -3.63 7.92 13.64
N TYR A 250 -4.95 8.13 13.54
CA TYR A 250 -5.69 7.91 12.29
C TYR A 250 -5.20 8.79 11.14
N ARG A 251 -4.83 10.04 11.43
CA ARG A 251 -4.23 10.94 10.43
C ARG A 251 -2.88 10.41 9.96
N THR A 252 -2.06 9.90 10.88
CA THR A 252 -0.78 9.27 10.54
C THR A 252 -0.96 8.01 9.71
N HIS A 253 -1.84 7.11 10.15
CA HIS A 253 -2.27 5.90 9.43
C HIS A 253 -2.65 6.22 7.97
N PHE A 254 -3.64 7.09 7.78
CA PHE A 254 -4.12 7.47 6.46
C PHE A 254 -3.02 8.10 5.58
N SER A 255 -2.16 8.95 6.17
CA SER A 255 -1.08 9.62 5.44
C SER A 255 -0.02 8.64 4.94
N VAL A 256 0.33 7.64 5.77
CA VAL A 256 1.35 6.63 5.40
C VAL A 256 0.81 5.71 4.31
N TRP A 257 -0.42 5.21 4.45
CA TRP A 257 -1.07 4.39 3.41
C TRP A 257 -1.17 5.14 2.08
N ALA A 258 -1.51 6.43 2.14
CA ALA A 258 -1.57 7.26 0.96
C ALA A 258 -0.19 7.43 0.29
N ALA A 259 0.85 7.77 1.07
CA ALA A 259 2.20 8.01 0.56
C ALA A 259 2.86 6.74 0.00
N LEU A 260 2.61 5.58 0.60
CA LEU A 260 3.17 4.30 0.19
C LEU A 260 2.35 3.58 -0.89
N LYS A 261 1.30 4.24 -1.41
CA LYS A 261 0.45 3.73 -2.49
C LYS A 261 -0.29 2.45 -2.14
N SER A 262 -0.63 2.26 -0.87
CA SER A 262 -1.54 1.18 -0.47
C SER A 262 -2.95 1.45 -1.05
N PRO A 263 -3.75 0.40 -1.34
CA PRO A 263 -5.18 0.57 -1.46
C PRO A 263 -5.76 1.32 -0.24
N LEU A 264 -6.74 2.19 -0.48
CA LEU A 264 -7.46 2.93 0.57
C LEU A 264 -8.87 2.35 0.69
N LEU A 265 -8.97 1.19 1.32
CA LEU A 265 -10.25 0.51 1.59
C LEU A 265 -10.71 0.86 3.01
N LEU A 266 -11.83 1.57 3.13
CA LEU A 266 -12.44 1.92 4.40
C LEU A 266 -12.96 0.67 5.11
N GLY A 267 -12.65 0.51 6.40
CA GLY A 267 -13.09 -0.62 7.22
C GLY A 267 -14.08 -0.26 8.34
N HIS A 268 -14.65 0.95 8.34
CA HIS A 268 -15.59 1.39 9.37
C HIS A 268 -17.06 1.36 8.90
N ASP A 269 -17.98 1.55 9.84
CA ASP A 269 -19.42 1.74 9.58
C ASP A 269 -19.68 3.15 9.02
N ILE A 270 -19.88 3.28 7.71
CA ILE A 270 -20.04 4.60 7.07
C ILE A 270 -21.32 5.29 7.58
N THR A 271 -22.35 4.52 7.93
CA THR A 271 -23.63 5.04 8.45
C THR A 271 -23.46 5.78 9.78
N LYS A 272 -22.35 5.55 10.49
CA LYS A 272 -21.98 6.17 11.77
C LYS A 272 -20.75 7.06 11.67
N MET A 273 -20.33 7.42 10.45
CA MET A 273 -19.14 8.21 10.21
C MET A 273 -19.24 9.60 10.89
N THR A 274 -18.24 9.93 11.70
CA THR A 274 -18.15 11.24 12.33
C THR A 274 -17.56 12.29 11.38
N GLN A 275 -17.74 13.57 11.69
CA GLN A 275 -17.10 14.66 10.96
C GLN A 275 -15.56 14.56 11.00
N ALA A 276 -14.98 14.16 12.15
CA ALA A 276 -13.53 13.96 12.28
C ALA A 276 -13.02 12.84 11.36
N THR A 277 -13.74 11.73 11.29
CA THR A 277 -13.47 10.63 10.34
C THR A 277 -13.50 11.16 8.90
N MET A 278 -14.55 11.90 8.53
CA MET A 278 -14.71 12.48 7.19
C MET A 278 -13.61 13.51 6.86
N GLU A 279 -13.12 14.27 7.83
CA GLU A 279 -12.00 15.20 7.63
C GLU A 279 -10.69 14.47 7.30
N ILE A 280 -10.50 13.26 7.82
CA ILE A 280 -9.34 12.42 7.55
C ILE A 280 -9.48 11.77 6.18
N ILE A 281 -10.49 10.92 5.99
CA ILE A 281 -10.64 10.12 4.77
C ILE A 281 -11.11 10.97 3.58
N GLY A 282 -11.73 12.12 3.82
CA GLY A 282 -12.18 13.05 2.78
C GLY A 282 -11.11 14.03 2.30
N ASN A 283 -9.86 13.94 2.80
CA ASN A 283 -8.81 14.88 2.46
C ASN A 283 -8.29 14.68 1.02
N LYS A 284 -8.86 15.45 0.08
CA LYS A 284 -8.49 15.51 -1.34
C LYS A 284 -6.99 15.69 -1.60
N ASP A 285 -6.31 16.49 -0.79
CA ASP A 285 -4.88 16.77 -0.98
C ASP A 285 -4.02 15.52 -0.68
N VAL A 286 -4.41 14.72 0.33
CA VAL A 286 -3.74 13.46 0.70
C VAL A 286 -4.12 12.34 -0.26
N ILE A 287 -5.39 12.22 -0.64
CA ILE A 287 -5.85 11.28 -1.67
C ILE A 287 -5.11 11.50 -2.99
N ALA A 288 -4.90 12.76 -3.40
CA ALA A 288 -4.15 13.06 -4.61
C ALA A 288 -2.69 12.57 -4.57
N ILE A 289 -2.09 12.42 -3.37
CA ILE A 289 -0.79 11.76 -3.24
C ILE A 289 -0.93 10.27 -3.53
N ASN A 290 -1.91 9.58 -2.98
CA ASN A 290 -2.15 8.15 -3.28
C ASN A 290 -2.43 7.92 -4.77
N GLN A 291 -3.29 8.76 -5.35
CA GLN A 291 -3.78 8.65 -6.73
C GLN A 291 -2.89 9.34 -7.78
N ASP A 292 -1.71 9.85 -7.42
CA ASP A 292 -0.79 10.45 -8.38
C ASP A 292 -0.42 9.42 -9.50
N PRO A 293 -0.59 9.77 -10.80
CA PRO A 293 -0.43 8.83 -11.92
C PRO A 293 0.96 8.24 -12.10
N LEU A 294 2.00 8.82 -11.48
CA LEU A 294 3.33 8.23 -11.50
C LEU A 294 3.34 6.88 -10.77
N GLY A 295 2.40 6.67 -9.84
CA GLY A 295 2.21 5.42 -9.10
C GLY A 295 3.40 4.98 -8.24
N LYS A 296 4.40 5.84 -8.07
CA LYS A 296 5.59 5.53 -7.27
C LYS A 296 5.30 5.69 -5.78
N SER A 297 5.57 4.64 -5.01
CA SER A 297 5.59 4.71 -3.55
C SER A 297 6.63 5.72 -3.07
N ALA A 298 6.33 6.42 -1.97
CA ALA A 298 7.36 7.14 -1.25
C ALA A 298 8.39 6.15 -0.67
N PHE A 299 9.67 6.54 -0.68
CA PHE A 299 10.76 5.72 -0.17
C PHE A 299 11.25 6.28 1.16
N LEU A 300 11.61 5.39 2.09
CA LEU A 300 12.23 5.78 3.34
C LEU A 300 13.59 6.44 3.06
N ARG A 301 13.77 7.66 3.57
CA ARG A 301 15.00 8.45 3.40
C ARG A 301 15.85 8.46 4.65
N ALA A 302 15.24 8.44 5.82
CA ALA A 302 15.96 8.26 7.06
C ALA A 302 15.02 7.88 8.21
N VAL A 303 15.66 7.27 9.20
CA VAL A 303 15.13 7.00 10.53
C VAL A 303 16.10 7.65 11.51
N LEU A 304 15.57 8.44 12.44
CA LEU A 304 16.34 9.02 13.53
C LEU A 304 15.51 8.85 14.80
N GLU A 305 15.89 7.87 15.62
CA GLU A 305 15.13 7.44 16.79
C GLU A 305 13.66 7.15 16.44
N ASN A 306 12.73 7.95 16.99
CA ASN A 306 11.29 7.85 16.81
C ASN A 306 10.78 8.67 15.60
N VAL A 307 11.67 9.16 14.73
CA VAL A 307 11.28 9.95 13.56
C VAL A 307 11.61 9.19 12.28
N PHE A 308 10.57 8.95 11.49
CA PHE A 308 10.66 8.32 10.19
C PHE A 308 10.35 9.33 9.10
N VAL A 309 11.17 9.36 8.05
CA VAL A 309 11.00 10.30 6.94
C VAL A 309 10.98 9.59 5.61
N TRP A 310 9.88 9.77 4.87
CA TRP A 310 9.73 9.32 3.50
C TRP A 310 9.70 10.49 2.54
N VAL A 311 10.24 10.25 1.34
CA VAL A 311 10.11 11.17 0.21
C VAL A 311 9.60 10.39 -0.99
N GLY A 312 8.54 10.90 -1.62
CA GLY A 312 7.98 10.33 -2.84
C GLY A 312 8.08 11.31 -4.00
N GLU A 313 8.29 10.77 -5.20
CA GLU A 313 8.15 11.52 -6.44
C GLU A 313 6.68 11.66 -6.81
N LEU A 314 6.32 12.83 -7.33
CA LEU A 314 4.99 13.09 -7.89
C LEU A 314 5.14 13.50 -9.36
N THR A 315 4.03 13.46 -10.09
CA THR A 315 3.96 14.08 -11.41
C THR A 315 4.39 15.55 -11.38
N LYS A 316 4.87 16.07 -12.52
CA LYS A 316 5.37 17.45 -12.68
C LYS A 316 6.60 17.77 -11.82
N GLY A 317 7.41 16.76 -11.48
CA GLY A 317 8.69 16.96 -10.80
C GLY A 317 8.56 17.43 -9.34
N GLU A 318 7.38 17.33 -8.74
CA GLU A 318 7.11 17.68 -7.34
C GLU A 318 7.50 16.53 -6.40
N ARG A 319 7.49 16.79 -5.08
CA ARG A 319 7.74 15.77 -4.06
C ARG A 319 6.65 15.76 -3.00
N VAL A 320 6.38 14.59 -2.44
CA VAL A 320 5.76 14.47 -1.13
C VAL A 320 6.84 14.22 -0.08
N LEU A 321 6.76 14.92 1.06
CA LEU A 321 7.54 14.66 2.26
C LEU A 321 6.58 14.18 3.35
N LEU A 322 6.88 13.03 3.93
CA LEU A 322 6.16 12.49 5.08
C LEU A 322 7.14 12.39 6.25
N VAL A 323 6.82 13.01 7.38
CA VAL A 323 7.59 12.92 8.63
C VAL A 323 6.66 12.43 9.73
N VAL A 324 6.94 11.24 10.25
CA VAL A 324 6.14 10.59 11.30
C VAL A 324 6.92 10.59 12.60
N ASN A 325 6.28 11.05 13.68
CA ASN A 325 6.75 10.93 15.05
C ASN A 325 6.08 9.70 15.68
N THR A 326 6.86 8.71 16.09
CA THR A 326 6.38 7.49 16.76
C THR A 326 6.58 7.51 18.27
N ALA A 327 7.07 8.62 18.84
CA ALA A 327 7.23 8.77 20.28
C ALA A 327 5.91 9.18 20.95
N ASP A 328 5.86 8.97 22.27
CA ASP A 328 4.79 9.42 23.16
C ASP A 328 4.90 10.91 23.56
N HIS A 329 5.83 11.66 22.96
CA HIS A 329 6.03 13.09 23.23
C HIS A 329 6.22 13.88 21.92
N GLU A 330 6.03 15.19 21.99
CA GLU A 330 6.18 16.09 20.86
C GLU A 330 7.65 16.17 20.37
N ILE A 331 7.87 16.10 19.06
CA ILE A 331 9.21 16.21 18.46
C ILE A 331 9.26 17.34 17.44
N SER A 332 10.40 18.02 17.35
CA SER A 332 10.69 18.99 16.30
C SER A 332 11.96 18.63 15.53
N VAL A 333 11.91 18.64 14.20
CA VAL A 333 13.03 18.20 13.34
C VAL A 333 13.43 19.22 12.28
N ASP A 334 14.70 19.18 11.90
CA ASP A 334 15.25 19.85 10.73
C ASP A 334 15.48 18.83 9.61
N ILE A 335 14.82 19.04 8.46
CA ILE A 335 15.00 18.26 7.24
C ILE A 335 15.95 19.01 6.29
N LEU A 336 17.09 18.41 6.00
CA LEU A 336 18.07 19.01 5.07
C LEU A 336 17.66 18.79 3.62
N MET A 337 17.92 19.75 2.73
CA MET A 337 17.51 19.66 1.31
C MET A 337 18.11 18.45 0.57
N ARG A 338 19.23 17.88 1.05
CA ARG A 338 19.79 16.63 0.52
C ARG A 338 18.84 15.42 0.68
N ALA A 339 17.82 15.50 1.55
CA ALA A 339 16.80 14.47 1.66
C ALA A 339 16.04 14.23 0.33
N PHE A 340 16.02 15.22 -0.56
CA PHE A 340 15.25 15.19 -1.81
C PHE A 340 16.09 14.81 -3.06
N THR A 341 17.31 14.29 -2.88
CA THR A 341 18.16 13.82 -3.99
C THR A 341 19.07 12.67 -3.58
N ILE A 342 19.58 11.92 -4.54
CA ILE A 342 20.46 10.75 -4.35
C ILE A 342 21.88 10.96 -4.90
N SER A 343 22.13 11.98 -5.72
CA SER A 343 23.45 12.21 -6.31
C SER A 343 24.26 13.20 -5.47
N ASP A 344 25.55 12.95 -5.26
CA ASP A 344 26.44 13.84 -4.49
C ASP A 344 26.52 15.25 -5.12
N LYS A 345 26.54 15.30 -6.45
CA LYS A 345 26.52 16.56 -7.21
C LYS A 345 25.25 17.37 -6.91
N ASP A 346 24.09 16.71 -6.95
CA ASP A 346 22.83 17.37 -6.63
C ASP A 346 22.73 17.71 -5.15
N ALA A 347 23.27 16.88 -4.26
CA ALA A 347 23.31 17.13 -2.82
C ALA A 347 24.05 18.43 -2.50
N ILE A 348 25.19 18.69 -3.13
CA ILE A 348 25.92 19.96 -3.01
C ILE A 348 25.09 21.13 -3.58
N SER A 349 24.44 20.93 -4.73
CA SER A 349 23.60 21.97 -5.33
C SER A 349 22.32 22.25 -4.51
N SER A 350 21.85 21.27 -3.73
CA SER A 350 20.56 21.31 -3.03
C SER A 350 20.48 22.41 -1.98
N PHE A 351 21.61 22.82 -1.41
CA PHE A 351 21.70 23.96 -0.50
C PHE A 351 21.30 25.30 -1.15
N LYS A 352 21.32 25.37 -2.48
CA LYS A 352 20.91 26.55 -3.24
C LYS A 352 19.43 26.52 -3.63
N TRP A 353 18.78 25.37 -3.58
CA TRP A 353 17.39 25.22 -4.01
C TRP A 353 16.45 26.04 -3.13
N LYS A 354 15.46 26.67 -3.78
CA LYS A 354 14.33 27.31 -3.12
C LYS A 354 13.12 26.41 -3.26
N VAL A 355 12.65 25.85 -2.15
CA VAL A 355 11.56 24.87 -2.14
C VAL A 355 10.34 25.50 -1.48
N LYS A 356 9.22 25.58 -2.22
CA LYS A 356 7.90 25.90 -1.67
C LYS A 356 7.34 24.64 -1.01
N ALA A 357 6.73 24.79 0.17
CA ALA A 357 6.06 23.69 0.86
C ALA A 357 4.61 24.07 1.19
N LYS A 358 3.67 23.16 0.93
CA LYS A 358 2.27 23.21 1.37
C LYS A 358 2.02 22.03 2.31
N ASP A 359 1.48 22.30 3.49
CA ASP A 359 1.03 21.27 4.41
C ASP A 359 -0.35 20.75 3.97
N LEU A 360 -0.47 19.44 3.79
CA LEU A 360 -1.65 18.80 3.19
C LEU A 360 -2.80 18.63 4.19
N TRP A 361 -2.54 18.71 5.49
CA TRP A 361 -3.54 18.60 6.54
C TRP A 361 -4.12 19.97 6.90
N THR A 362 -3.25 20.95 7.12
CA THR A 362 -3.69 22.33 7.39
C THR A 362 -4.10 23.09 6.13
N LYS A 363 -3.74 22.56 4.95
CA LYS A 363 -3.93 23.15 3.61
C LYS A 363 -3.21 24.49 3.42
N LYS A 364 -2.31 24.86 4.34
CA LYS A 364 -1.59 26.14 4.34
C LYS A 364 -0.22 26.03 3.68
N SER A 365 0.20 27.11 3.04
CA SER A 365 1.60 27.28 2.64
C SER A 365 2.46 27.39 3.89
N VAL A 366 3.48 26.54 4.01
CA VAL A 366 4.47 26.59 5.10
C VAL A 366 5.55 27.64 4.80
N GLY A 367 5.74 27.98 3.51
CA GLY A 367 6.68 29.02 3.08
C GLY A 367 7.66 28.52 2.02
N VAL A 368 8.79 29.24 1.90
CA VAL A 368 9.87 28.94 0.96
C VAL A 368 11.15 28.71 1.73
N PHE A 369 11.77 27.56 1.52
CA PHE A 369 12.92 27.10 2.29
C PHE A 369 14.16 27.00 1.41
N LYS A 370 15.33 27.19 2.02
CA LYS A 370 16.64 27.02 1.40
C LYS A 370 17.57 26.35 2.40
N GLY A 371 18.28 25.30 1.97
CA GLY A 371 19.21 24.55 2.81
C GLY A 371 18.54 23.58 3.80
N LYS A 372 17.57 24.05 4.60
CA LYS A 372 16.81 23.22 5.53
C LYS A 372 15.34 23.64 5.64
N LEU A 373 14.50 22.69 6.03
CA LEU A 373 13.10 22.84 6.37
C LEU A 373 12.91 22.45 7.84
N ARG A 374 12.48 23.41 8.66
CA ARG A 374 12.16 23.19 10.08
C ARG A 374 10.71 22.75 10.21
N LEU A 375 10.47 21.66 10.95
CA LEU A 375 9.16 21.20 11.36
C LEU A 375 9.10 21.20 12.88
N ASP A 376 8.36 22.15 13.45
CA ASP A 376 8.18 22.27 14.89
C ASP A 376 6.94 21.51 15.37
N ALA A 377 6.95 21.05 16.61
CA ALA A 377 5.78 20.54 17.30
C ALA A 377 5.01 19.46 16.52
N ILE A 378 5.68 18.36 16.15
CA ILE A 378 5.01 17.17 15.62
C ILE A 378 4.45 16.39 16.82
N PRO A 379 3.12 16.27 16.99
CA PRO A 379 2.53 15.61 18.14
C PRO A 379 3.00 14.16 18.31
N PRO A 380 2.84 13.57 19.51
CA PRO A 380 2.98 12.13 19.69
C PRO A 380 2.16 11.36 18.66
N HIS A 381 2.76 10.33 18.07
CA HIS A 381 2.13 9.50 17.03
C HIS A 381 1.66 10.28 15.78
N GLY A 382 2.11 11.53 15.64
CA GLY A 382 1.64 12.48 14.66
C GLY A 382 2.47 12.51 13.39
N VAL A 383 1.90 13.16 12.37
CA VAL A 383 2.50 13.26 11.04
C VAL A 383 2.55 14.70 10.54
N ARG A 384 3.62 15.04 9.82
CA ARG A 384 3.66 16.16 8.87
C ARG A 384 3.75 15.62 7.46
N MET A 385 2.75 15.95 6.65
CA MET A 385 2.69 15.56 5.24
C MET A 385 2.67 16.82 4.37
N LEU A 386 3.75 17.02 3.62
CA LEU A 386 3.94 18.22 2.82
C LEU A 386 4.07 17.88 1.35
N LYS A 387 3.46 18.70 0.50
CA LYS A 387 3.78 18.75 -0.93
C LYS A 387 4.80 19.84 -1.20
N LEU A 388 5.85 19.48 -1.92
CA LEU A 388 7.01 20.32 -2.17
C LEU A 388 7.19 20.57 -3.66
N ALA A 389 7.50 21.81 -4.01
CA ALA A 389 7.84 22.20 -5.37
C ALA A 389 9.08 23.10 -5.35
N ARG A 390 10.04 22.85 -6.23
CA ARG A 390 11.17 23.76 -6.44
C ARG A 390 10.67 25.02 -7.17
N LYS A 391 11.19 26.19 -6.79
CA LYS A 391 10.94 27.43 -7.54
C LYS A 391 11.64 27.45 -8.89
N ASP A 392 12.82 26.82 -8.94
CA ASP A 392 13.72 26.84 -10.08
C ASP A 392 13.85 25.42 -10.65
N GLY A 393 12.89 25.03 -11.50
CA GLY A 393 12.81 23.73 -12.18
C GLY A 393 12.27 22.59 -11.30
N ASP A 394 12.40 21.36 -11.80
CA ASP A 394 11.89 20.14 -11.15
C ASP A 394 12.90 19.56 -10.15
N PHE A 395 12.42 18.73 -9.21
CA PHE A 395 13.33 17.91 -8.41
C PHE A 395 13.97 16.81 -9.28
N PRO A 396 15.28 16.55 -9.13
CA PRO A 396 15.95 15.47 -9.88
C PRO A 396 15.37 14.12 -9.46
N SER A 397 15.28 13.17 -10.40
CA SER A 397 14.71 11.86 -10.09
C SER A 397 15.51 11.14 -8.99
N LEU A 398 14.77 10.54 -8.07
CA LEU A 398 15.18 9.52 -7.13
C LEU A 398 15.15 8.18 -7.89
N GLU A 399 16.16 7.90 -8.72
CA GLU A 399 16.40 6.53 -9.18
C GLU A 399 16.68 5.62 -7.95
N ASN A 400 16.39 4.31 -8.05
CA ASN A 400 16.44 3.36 -6.93
C ASN A 400 17.62 3.66 -5.98
N PRO A 401 17.37 4.11 -4.74
CA PRO A 401 18.40 4.77 -3.95
C PRO A 401 19.52 3.80 -3.56
N PRO A 402 20.80 4.23 -3.62
CA PRO A 402 21.88 3.49 -2.97
C PRO A 402 21.63 3.40 -1.45
N ALA A 403 22.13 2.33 -0.84
CA ALA A 403 22.13 2.16 0.60
C ALA A 403 22.83 3.35 1.28
N PHE A 404 22.05 4.14 2.02
CA PHE A 404 22.42 5.14 3.03
C PHE A 404 23.81 5.78 2.94
N TYR A 405 23.87 7.00 2.41
CA TYR A 405 24.93 7.97 2.74
C TYR A 405 24.36 9.01 3.71
N ASP A 406 25.03 9.24 4.85
CA ASP A 406 24.90 10.36 5.79
C ASP A 406 23.47 10.88 6.11
N THR A 407 22.96 10.63 7.32
CA THR A 407 21.58 10.89 7.73
C THR A 407 21.11 12.34 7.41
N PRO A 408 20.13 12.57 6.53
CA PRO A 408 19.71 13.91 6.09
C PRO A 408 18.79 14.66 7.07
N ILE A 409 18.76 14.26 8.34
CA ILE A 409 17.84 14.76 9.38
C ILE A 409 18.62 15.13 10.64
N LYS A 410 18.14 16.15 11.37
CA LYS A 410 18.57 16.46 12.74
C LYS A 410 17.35 16.69 13.66
N ILE A 411 17.30 16.02 14.82
CA ILE A 411 16.37 16.38 15.91
C ILE A 411 16.90 17.67 16.55
N VAL A 412 16.02 18.62 16.85
CA VAL A 412 16.43 19.89 17.48
C VAL A 412 16.27 19.82 18.99
N GLY A 413 17.34 20.15 19.71
CA GLY A 413 17.38 20.16 21.17
C GLY A 413 18.38 19.18 21.77
N GLU A 414 18.88 18.21 20.99
CA GLU A 414 19.90 17.27 21.45
C GLU A 414 21.31 17.62 20.95
N SER A 415 22.25 17.75 21.88
CA SER A 415 23.68 17.76 21.56
C SER A 415 24.09 16.35 21.12
N LEU A 416 24.48 16.18 19.85
CA LEU A 416 25.05 14.93 19.35
C LEU A 416 26.23 14.49 20.25
N SER A 417 26.03 13.49 21.10
CA SER A 417 27.13 12.93 21.88
C SER A 417 28.01 12.08 20.95
N ILE A 418 29.33 12.16 21.11
CA ILE A 418 30.32 11.46 20.26
C ILE A 418 30.13 9.94 20.27
N LEU A 419 29.45 9.38 21.28
CA LEU A 419 29.08 7.96 21.33
C LEU A 419 28.07 7.56 20.22
N TRP A 420 27.20 8.47 19.76
CA TRP A 420 26.21 8.20 18.71
C TRP A 420 26.83 7.94 17.33
N LEU A 421 27.93 8.61 17.01
CA LEU A 421 28.66 8.39 15.75
C LEU A 421 29.25 6.98 15.68
N LEU A 422 29.65 6.42 16.83
CA LEU A 422 30.27 5.10 16.90
C LEU A 422 29.24 3.96 16.89
N SER A 423 28.06 4.15 17.51
CA SER A 423 26.98 3.16 17.50
C SER A 423 26.26 3.07 16.15
N ALA A 424 26.08 4.18 15.44
CA ALA A 424 25.55 4.18 14.08
C ALA A 424 26.45 3.40 13.11
N ILE A 425 27.78 3.51 13.26
CA ILE A 425 28.76 2.74 12.48
C ILE A 425 28.66 1.23 12.81
N LEU A 426 28.49 0.87 14.08
CA LEU A 426 28.37 -0.53 14.52
C LEU A 426 27.10 -1.22 14.01
N VAL A 427 25.96 -0.53 14.00
CA VAL A 427 24.71 -1.09 13.44
C VAL A 427 24.79 -1.24 11.92
N VAL A 428 25.43 -0.29 11.22
CA VAL A 428 25.66 -0.36 9.77
C VAL A 428 26.57 -1.53 9.41
N VAL A 429 27.63 -1.77 10.20
CA VAL A 429 28.53 -2.92 10.00
C VAL A 429 27.83 -4.24 10.29
N ALA A 430 26.98 -4.32 11.33
CA ALA A 430 26.26 -5.53 11.68
C ALA A 430 25.19 -5.91 10.65
N VAL A 431 24.41 -4.93 10.17
CA VAL A 431 23.39 -5.15 9.12
C VAL A 431 24.05 -5.44 7.77
N GLY A 432 25.13 -4.74 7.42
CA GLY A 432 25.92 -5.03 6.22
C GLY A 432 26.55 -6.42 6.24
N ALA A 433 27.12 -6.85 7.37
CA ALA A 433 27.71 -8.18 7.52
C ALA A 433 26.65 -9.30 7.47
N ALA A 434 25.46 -9.07 8.05
CA ALA A 434 24.35 -10.02 7.96
C ALA A 434 23.85 -10.19 6.51
N LEU A 435 23.78 -9.10 5.75
CA LEU A 435 23.40 -9.12 4.33
C LEU A 435 24.43 -9.81 3.46
N VAL A 436 25.73 -9.54 3.66
CA VAL A 436 26.82 -10.22 2.94
C VAL A 436 26.85 -11.72 3.28
N HIS A 437 26.58 -12.10 4.52
CA HIS A 437 26.52 -13.51 4.93
C HIS A 437 25.30 -14.23 4.33
N LEU A 438 24.16 -13.55 4.21
CA LEU A 438 22.96 -14.07 3.53
C LEU A 438 23.19 -14.22 2.02
N GLU A 439 23.84 -13.26 1.38
CA GLU A 439 24.22 -13.30 -0.04
C GLU A 439 25.22 -14.44 -0.32
N TYR A 440 26.20 -14.65 0.58
CA TYR A 440 27.17 -15.74 0.51
C TYR A 440 26.50 -17.12 0.63
N LYS A 441 25.58 -17.30 1.58
CA LYS A 441 24.78 -18.54 1.70
C LYS A 441 23.90 -18.78 0.47
N ARG A 442 23.31 -17.72 -0.09
CA ARG A 442 22.46 -17.79 -1.30
C ARG A 442 23.26 -18.22 -2.54
N ARG A 443 24.54 -17.83 -2.64
CA ARG A 443 25.45 -18.29 -3.72
C ARG A 443 25.94 -19.73 -3.57
N GLN A 444 26.03 -20.26 -2.35
CA GLN A 444 26.40 -21.68 -2.15
C GLN A 444 25.25 -22.66 -2.46
N GLN A 445 24.00 -22.21 -2.50
CA GLN A 445 22.84 -23.02 -2.88
C GLN A 445 22.66 -23.21 -4.39
N TYR A 446 23.44 -22.51 -5.22
CA TYR A 446 23.50 -22.70 -6.67
C TYR A 446 24.89 -23.22 -7.06
N GLN A 447 25.17 -24.49 -6.78
CA GLN A 447 26.12 -25.23 -7.60
C GLN A 447 25.34 -25.81 -8.78
N PRO A 448 25.73 -25.52 -10.05
CA PRO A 448 25.19 -26.27 -11.17
C PRO A 448 25.61 -27.73 -10.98
N LEU A 449 24.64 -28.63 -10.86
CA LEU A 449 24.90 -30.06 -10.88
C LEU A 449 25.54 -30.42 -12.24
N PRO A 450 26.51 -31.36 -12.26
CA PRO A 450 27.28 -31.72 -13.45
C PRO A 450 26.45 -32.32 -14.59
#